data_AF-A0A2G2X5R6-F1
#
_entry.id   AF-A0A2G2X5R6-F1
#
_cell.length_a   1.000
_cell.length_b   1.000
_cell.length_c   1.000
_cell.angle_alpha   90.00
_cell.angle_beta   90.00
_cell.angle_gamma   90.00
#
_symmetry.space_group_name_H-M   'P 1'
#
loop_
_entity.id
_entity.type
_entity.pdbx_description
1 polymer ?
#
loop_
_entity_poly.entity_id
_entity_poly.type
_entity_poly.pdbx_seq_one_letter_code
_entity_poly.pdbx_strand_id
1 'polypeptide(L)'
;MPPVLYADPMEAHMKLCIYSRTPDPGPKFIEKYKNYLGSLGYDPSKIKDTPQDCEVKSTSQLAAMMSMSGMQQALNNQFPDLELRRPVQFNPFTSILDTLKKLVELYFKQ
;
A
#
# COMPACT_ATOMS: atom_id res chain seq x y z
N MET A 1 7.17 -1.11 -10.27
CA MET A 1 6.60 -1.88 -11.39
C MET A 1 5.41 -2.65 -10.84
N PRO A 2 4.20 -2.47 -11.39
CA PRO A 2 3.03 -3.22 -10.93
C PRO A 2 3.25 -4.73 -11.17
N PRO A 3 2.62 -5.62 -10.37
CA PRO A 3 2.60 -7.03 -10.71
C PRO A 3 1.88 -7.24 -12.04
N VAL A 4 2.18 -8.33 -12.73
CA VAL A 4 1.50 -8.79 -13.95
C VAL A 4 0.22 -9.54 -13.59
N LEU A 5 0.24 -10.33 -12.51
CA LEU A 5 -0.90 -11.12 -12.04
C LEU A 5 -1.11 -10.98 -10.54
N TYR A 6 -2.39 -11.02 -10.15
CA TYR A 6 -2.84 -11.06 -8.76
C TYR A 6 -3.74 -12.27 -8.53
N ALA A 7 -3.45 -13.07 -7.51
CA ALA A 7 -4.30 -14.18 -7.08
C ALA A 7 -4.67 -14.02 -5.59
N ASP A 8 -5.97 -14.14 -5.31
CA ASP A 8 -6.54 -14.09 -3.96
C ASP A 8 -7.17 -15.46 -3.64
N PRO A 9 -6.69 -16.17 -2.61
CA PRO A 9 -7.37 -17.36 -2.11
C PRO A 9 -8.65 -16.96 -1.37
N MET A 10 -9.71 -17.77 -1.49
CA MET A 10 -11.01 -17.46 -0.87
C MET A 10 -11.02 -17.45 0.67
N GLU A 11 -10.07 -18.12 1.32
CA GLU A 11 -10.14 -18.41 2.77
C GLU A 11 -9.01 -17.81 3.62
N ALA A 12 -7.95 -17.29 3.01
CA ALA A 12 -6.83 -16.70 3.74
C ALA A 12 -6.40 -15.42 3.02
N HIS A 13 -6.16 -14.35 3.76
CA HIS A 13 -5.70 -13.04 3.26
C HIS A 13 -4.30 -13.05 2.60
N MET A 14 -3.83 -14.20 2.08
CA MET A 14 -2.54 -14.41 1.46
C MET A 14 -2.59 -14.02 -0.01
N LYS A 15 -2.08 -12.84 -0.34
CA LYS A 15 -2.02 -12.31 -1.70
C LYS A 15 -0.80 -12.81 -2.43
N LEU A 16 -0.96 -13.35 -3.63
CA LEU A 16 0.15 -13.72 -4.50
C LEU A 16 0.25 -12.76 -5.70
N CYS A 17 1.45 -12.20 -5.89
CA CYS A 17 1.75 -11.27 -6.96
C CYS A 17 2.88 -11.83 -7.84
N ILE A 18 2.68 -11.87 -9.16
CA ILE A 18 3.71 -12.30 -10.12
C ILE A 18 4.24 -11.08 -10.84
N TYR A 19 5.56 -10.91 -10.87
CA TYR A 19 6.23 -9.78 -11.51
C TYR A 19 7.03 -10.24 -12.73
N SER A 20 7.15 -9.36 -13.72
CA SER A 20 8.02 -9.52 -14.89
C SER A 20 9.12 -8.46 -14.87
N ARG A 21 10.30 -8.79 -15.40
CA ARG A 21 11.35 -7.80 -15.67
C ARG A 21 11.09 -7.00 -16.95
N THR A 22 10.30 -7.57 -17.86
CA THR A 22 9.89 -6.94 -19.11
C THR A 22 8.52 -6.29 -18.92
N PRO A 23 8.37 -4.98 -19.18
CA PRO A 23 7.06 -4.34 -19.26
C PRO A 23 6.20 -5.04 -20.31
N ASP A 24 4.98 -5.42 -19.94
CA ASP A 24 4.09 -6.25 -20.76
C ASP A 24 4.76 -7.52 -21.34
N PRO A 25 4.90 -8.60 -20.54
CA PRO A 25 5.56 -9.83 -20.98
C PRO A 25 4.76 -10.64 -22.01
N GLY A 26 3.57 -10.18 -22.39
CA GLY A 26 2.71 -10.82 -23.37
C GLY A 26 1.92 -12.03 -22.88
N PRO A 27 1.01 -12.56 -23.72
CA PRO A 27 0.02 -13.55 -23.33
C PRO A 27 0.63 -14.91 -22.93
N LYS A 28 1.71 -15.34 -23.60
CA LYS A 28 2.39 -16.61 -23.28
C LYS A 28 2.91 -16.65 -21.84
N PHE A 29 3.41 -15.52 -21.34
CA PHE A 29 3.87 -15.41 -19.95
C PHE A 29 2.67 -15.49 -19.00
N ILE A 30 1.61 -14.74 -19.27
CA ILE A 30 0.39 -14.70 -18.45
C ILE A 30 -0.23 -16.10 -18.34
N GLU A 31 -0.44 -16.79 -19.46
CA GLU A 31 -1.03 -18.13 -19.49
C GLU A 31 -0.18 -19.16 -18.75
N LYS A 32 1.15 -19.14 -18.94
CA LYS A 32 2.08 -20.03 -18.22
C LYS A 32 1.86 -19.94 -16.71
N TYR A 33 1.78 -18.72 -16.18
CA TYR A 33 1.64 -18.53 -14.74
C TYR A 33 0.22 -18.74 -14.23
N LYS A 34 -0.82 -18.42 -15.01
CA LYS A 34 -2.20 -18.82 -14.67
C LYS A 34 -2.34 -20.33 -14.55
N ASN A 35 -1.77 -21.09 -15.48
CA ASN A 35 -1.77 -22.56 -15.45
C ASN A 35 -0.99 -23.10 -14.25
N TYR A 36 0.17 -22.51 -13.96
CA TYR A 36 0.97 -22.86 -12.79
C TYR A 36 0.19 -22.62 -11.48
N LEU A 37 -0.46 -21.47 -11.34
CA LEU A 37 -1.30 -21.16 -10.18
C LEU A 37 -2.51 -22.09 -10.08
N GLY A 38 -3.12 -22.44 -11.20
CA GLY A 38 -4.16 -23.48 -11.27
C GLY A 38 -3.68 -24.82 -10.70
N SER A 39 -2.46 -25.24 -11.03
CA SER A 39 -1.86 -26.48 -10.49
C SER A 39 -1.58 -26.43 -8.98
N LEU A 40 -1.47 -25.23 -8.41
CA LEU A 40 -1.31 -25.00 -6.96
C LEU A 40 -2.66 -24.87 -6.22
N GLY A 41 -3.80 -25.02 -6.93
CA GLY A 41 -5.13 -24.95 -6.35
C GLY A 41 -5.77 -23.56 -6.36
N TYR A 42 -5.17 -22.57 -7.02
CA TYR A 42 -5.81 -21.28 -7.23
C TYR A 42 -6.85 -21.37 -8.35
N ASP A 43 -8.03 -20.81 -8.13
CA ASP A 43 -9.08 -20.73 -9.14
C ASP A 43 -8.66 -19.79 -10.29
N PRO A 44 -8.47 -20.29 -11.53
CA PRO A 44 -8.02 -19.46 -12.65
C PRO A 44 -8.96 -18.30 -12.97
N SER A 45 -10.26 -18.44 -12.68
CA SER A 45 -11.26 -17.38 -12.90
C SER A 45 -11.10 -16.19 -11.95
N LYS A 46 -10.37 -16.37 -10.85
CA LYS A 46 -10.08 -15.35 -9.84
C LYS A 46 -8.71 -14.71 -9.98
N ILE A 47 -7.87 -15.23 -10.89
CA ILE A 47 -6.57 -14.64 -11.19
C ILE A 47 -6.79 -13.44 -12.10
N LYS A 48 -6.42 -12.25 -11.61
CA LYS A 48 -6.60 -11.00 -12.34
C LYS A 48 -5.32 -10.59 -13.05
N ASP A 49 -5.46 -10.24 -14.32
CA ASP A 49 -4.42 -9.55 -15.08
C ASP A 49 -4.37 -8.11 -14.61
N THR A 50 -3.16 -7.61 -14.37
CA THR A 50 -2.96 -6.22 -14.00
C THR A 50 -2.56 -5.44 -15.25
N PRO A 51 -3.32 -4.42 -15.66
CA PRO A 51 -2.94 -3.53 -16.75
C PRO A 51 -1.53 -2.98 -16.53
N GLN A 52 -0.67 -3.11 -17.54
CA GLN A 52 0.72 -2.64 -17.51
C GLN A 52 0.88 -1.25 -18.16
N ASP A 53 -0.22 -0.55 -18.38
CA ASP A 53 -0.34 0.76 -19.03
C ASP A 53 -0.15 1.94 -18.07
N CYS A 54 0.38 1.68 -16.87
CA CYS A 54 0.67 2.73 -15.91
C CYS A 54 1.67 3.74 -16.49
N GLU A 55 1.28 5.01 -16.49
CA GLU A 55 2.16 6.11 -16.91
C GLU A 55 3.48 6.04 -16.15
N VAL A 56 4.59 5.99 -16.89
CA VAL A 56 5.93 6.02 -16.30
C VAL A 56 6.15 7.39 -15.71
N LYS A 57 5.88 7.54 -14.41
CA LYS A 57 6.23 8.77 -13.69
C LYS A 57 7.74 8.97 -13.76
N SER A 58 8.15 10.17 -14.16
CA SER A 58 9.57 10.49 -14.23
C SER A 58 10.19 10.49 -12.84
N THR A 59 11.48 10.19 -12.76
CA THR A 59 12.25 10.33 -11.52
C THR A 59 12.21 11.77 -10.98
N SER A 60 12.08 12.77 -11.87
CA SER A 60 11.90 14.17 -11.47
C SER A 60 10.55 14.43 -10.76
N GLN A 61 9.46 13.80 -11.20
CA GLN A 61 8.16 13.89 -10.54
C GLN A 61 8.21 13.22 -9.15
N LEU A 62 8.85 12.06 -9.03
CA LEU A 62 9.04 11.41 -7.73
C LEU A 62 9.89 12.28 -6.79
N ALA A 63 10.99 12.83 -7.27
CA ALA A 63 11.85 13.72 -6.48
C ALA A 63 11.10 14.96 -6.01
N ALA A 64 10.27 15.55 -6.87
CA ALA A 64 9.40 16.67 -6.49
C ALA A 64 8.41 16.28 -5.37
N MET A 65 7.78 15.10 -5.47
CA MET A 65 6.89 14.61 -4.40
C MET A 65 7.66 14.38 -3.08
N MET A 66 8.87 13.85 -3.15
CA MET A 66 9.72 13.62 -1.97
C MET A 66 10.26 14.93 -1.36
N SER A 67 10.42 15.98 -2.15
CA SER A 67 10.86 17.30 -1.69
C SER A 67 9.77 18.11 -0.98
N MET A 68 8.55 17.61 -0.91
CA MET A 68 7.50 18.24 -0.11
C MET A 68 7.90 18.20 1.37
N SER A 69 7.80 19.34 2.07
CA SER A 69 8.30 19.52 3.44
C SER A 69 7.83 18.44 4.42
N GLY A 70 6.54 18.09 4.38
CA GLY A 70 5.99 17.03 5.23
C GLY A 70 6.49 15.61 4.89
N MET A 71 6.82 15.36 3.61
CA MET A 71 7.37 14.07 3.18
C MET A 71 8.86 13.97 3.55
N GLN A 72 9.61 15.06 3.42
CA GLN A 72 11.00 15.13 3.83
C GLN A 72 11.16 14.93 5.34
N GLN A 73 10.23 15.46 6.14
CA GLN A 73 10.14 15.17 7.58
C GLN A 73 9.87 13.69 7.86
N ALA A 74 8.89 13.08 7.17
CA ALA A 74 8.57 11.66 7.31
C ALA A 74 9.75 10.75 6.92
N LEU A 75 10.45 11.05 5.83
CA LEU A 75 11.63 10.30 5.37
C LEU A 75 12.79 10.39 6.37
N ASN A 76 12.90 11.50 7.10
CA ASN A 76 13.90 11.70 8.14
C ASN A 76 13.39 11.30 9.54
N ASN A 77 12.23 10.65 9.64
CA ASN A 77 11.57 10.30 10.91
C ASN A 77 11.39 11.49 11.87
N GLN A 78 11.29 12.71 11.33
CA GLN A 78 11.03 13.94 12.07
C GLN A 78 9.52 14.12 12.20
N PHE A 79 8.92 13.38 13.12
CA PHE A 79 7.52 13.58 13.49
C PHE A 79 7.46 14.54 14.68
N PRO A 80 6.49 15.46 14.74
CA PRO A 80 6.29 16.28 15.93
C PRO A 80 6.11 15.36 17.14
N ASP A 81 6.74 15.70 18.26
CA ASP A 81 6.51 14.96 19.51
C ASP A 81 5.04 15.16 19.89
N LEU A 82 4.26 14.09 19.79
CA LEU A 82 2.84 14.11 20.13
C LEU A 82 2.63 14.17 21.66
N GLU A 83 3.73 14.25 22.44
CA GLU A 83 3.74 14.22 23.90
C GLU A 83 2.95 13.02 24.47
N LEU A 84 2.85 11.93 23.71
CA LEU A 84 2.17 10.69 24.10
C LEU A 84 3.02 9.84 25.07
N ARG A 85 3.86 10.49 25.88
CA ARG A 85 4.76 9.83 26.84
C ARG A 85 4.04 9.58 28.17
N ARG A 86 3.31 8.44 28.24
CA ARG A 86 2.81 7.64 29.42
C ARG A 86 2.08 8.37 30.58
N PRO A 87 1.19 7.70 31.33
CA PRO A 87 0.15 6.74 31.02
C PRO A 87 -1.19 7.48 31.14
N VAL A 88 -1.65 8.15 30.09
CA VAL A 88 -3.03 8.62 30.09
C VAL A 88 -3.85 7.34 30.02
N GLN A 89 -4.44 6.96 31.16
CA GLN A 89 -5.36 5.85 31.24
C GLN A 89 -6.26 5.93 30.02
N PHE A 90 -6.14 4.97 29.11
CA PHE A 90 -7.20 4.67 28.16
C PHE A 90 -8.35 4.17 29.01
N ASN A 91 -9.04 5.10 29.66
CA ASN A 91 -10.29 4.88 30.32
C ASN A 91 -11.33 5.08 29.21
N PRO A 92 -11.89 3.99 28.65
CA PRO A 92 -12.67 4.03 27.43
C PRO A 92 -14.00 4.80 27.59
N PHE A 93 -14.30 5.29 28.79
CA PHE A 93 -15.54 5.97 29.13
C PHE A 93 -15.40 7.47 29.45
N THR A 94 -14.18 8.04 29.53
CA THR A 94 -14.00 9.48 29.88
C THR A 94 -13.34 10.33 28.80
N SER A 95 -12.84 9.75 27.70
CA SER A 95 -11.89 10.46 26.83
C SER A 95 -12.19 10.40 25.32
N ILE A 96 -13.44 10.21 24.89
CA ILE A 96 -13.77 10.18 23.45
C ILE A 96 -13.66 11.59 22.84
N LEU A 97 -14.19 12.60 23.51
CA LEU A 97 -14.14 13.99 23.03
C LEU A 97 -12.71 14.55 23.03
N ASP A 98 -11.91 14.24 24.05
CA ASP A 98 -10.51 14.69 24.11
C ASP A 98 -9.64 13.98 23.07
N THR A 99 -9.91 12.70 22.80
CA THR A 99 -9.23 11.97 21.71
C THR A 99 -9.62 12.57 20.37
N LEU A 100 -10.91 12.83 20.13
CA LEU A 100 -11.38 13.47 18.91
C LEU A 100 -10.76 14.86 18.73
N LYS A 101 -10.70 15.67 19.80
CA LYS A 101 -10.11 17.01 19.76
C LYS A 101 -8.62 16.96 19.41
N LYS A 102 -7.85 16.06 20.00
CA LYS A 102 -6.43 15.87 19.66
C LYS A 102 -6.22 15.39 18.23
N LEU A 103 -7.09 14.51 17.73
CA LEU A 103 -7.08 14.09 16.33
C LEU A 103 -7.41 15.27 15.41
N VAL A 104 -8.42 16.08 15.75
CA VAL A 104 -8.77 17.28 14.98
C VAL A 104 -7.64 18.29 14.97
N GLU A 105 -6.98 18.53 16.10
CA GLU A 105 -5.79 19.41 16.17
C GLU A 105 -4.65 18.88 15.31
N LEU A 106 -4.38 17.57 15.33
CA LEU A 106 -3.32 16.97 14.52
C LEU A 106 -3.57 17.07 13.02
N TYR A 107 -4.82 16.88 12.58
CA TYR A 107 -5.16 16.79 11.15
C TYR A 107 -5.58 18.11 10.52
N PHE A 108 -6.07 19.08 11.29
CA PHE A 108 -6.65 20.32 10.77
C PHE A 108 -5.97 21.60 11.25
N LYS A 109 -5.04 21.53 12.20
CA LYS A 109 -4.22 22.66 12.62
C LYS A 109 -2.80 22.46 12.10
N GLN A 110 -2.52 23.06 10.94
CA GLN A 110 -1.15 23.28 10.45
C GLN A 110 -0.47 24.40 11.25
#